data_AF-A0A9P0CR55-F1
#
_entry.id   AF-A0A9P0CR55-F1
#
_cell.length_a   1.000
_cell.length_b   1.000
_cell.length_c   1.000
_cell.angle_alpha   90.00
_cell.angle_beta   90.00
_cell.angle_gamma   90.00
#
_symmetry.space_group_name_H-M   'P 1'
#
loop_
_entity.id
_entity.type
_entity.pdbx_description
1 polymer ?
#
loop_
_entity_poly.entity_id
_entity_poly.type
_entity_poly.pdbx_seq_one_letter_code
_entity_poly.pdbx_strand_id
1 'polypeptide(L)'
;MPTCYISNCPSRTYKGEVKLKYFCFPKAKQLRQEWLKACKMLGKDVNVEYARVCQKHFKDECFENKWTKPRDKSKQGQLVMKLKKDAVPSKLLVCKRKVRDKETYRRKPKPKRIKHEGRTGVPTYRELVDSIVQKNTTSENFVILEVYNSPEKSELEELEEPEEVFYDSKLSIIN
;
A
#
# COMPACT_ATOMS: atom_id res chain seq x y z
N MET A 1 -3.12 -14.67 1.38
CA MET A 1 -2.77 -14.24 2.76
C MET A 1 -3.49 -15.17 3.73
N PRO A 2 -2.82 -15.80 4.72
CA PRO A 2 -3.49 -16.72 5.63
C PRO A 2 -4.56 -15.98 6.46
N THR A 3 -5.73 -16.60 6.61
CA THR A 3 -6.84 -16.11 7.42
C THR A 3 -6.94 -16.94 8.70
N CYS A 4 -7.27 -16.29 9.82
CA CYS A 4 -7.56 -17.01 11.05
C CYS A 4 -8.96 -17.62 10.96
N TYR A 5 -9.09 -18.88 11.34
CA TYR A 5 -10.32 -19.65 11.25
C TYR A 5 -11.31 -19.35 12.39
N ILE A 6 -10.88 -18.62 13.42
CA ILE A 6 -11.75 -18.19 14.50
C ILE A 6 -12.72 -17.12 13.99
N SER A 7 -14.00 -17.30 14.33
CA SER A 7 -15.09 -16.43 13.90
C SER A 7 -14.81 -14.95 14.20
N ASN A 8 -15.01 -14.10 13.19
CA ASN A 8 -14.83 -12.65 13.26
C ASN A 8 -13.41 -12.18 13.66
N CYS A 9 -12.40 -13.05 13.57
CA CYS A 9 -11.03 -12.65 13.87
C CYS A 9 -10.54 -11.58 12.87
N PRO A 10 -10.15 -10.37 13.31
CA PRO A 10 -9.64 -9.33 12.42
C PRO A 10 -8.18 -9.56 12.00
N SER A 11 -7.55 -10.65 12.49
CA SER A 11 -6.16 -10.95 12.22
C SER A 11 -5.96 -11.22 10.74
N ARG A 12 -5.39 -10.24 10.06
CA ARG A 12 -4.91 -10.32 8.70
C ARG A 12 -3.48 -9.83 8.71
N THR A 13 -2.60 -10.48 7.97
CA THR A 13 -1.23 -10.00 7.80
C THR A 13 -1.26 -8.81 6.84
N TYR A 14 -1.37 -7.58 7.34
CA TYR A 14 -1.29 -6.37 6.50
C TYR A 14 0.17 -5.88 6.40
N LYS A 15 0.51 -5.19 5.30
CA LYS A 15 1.84 -4.60 5.11
C LYS A 15 2.07 -3.52 6.19
N GLY A 16 3.11 -3.67 7.00
CA GLY A 16 3.48 -2.71 8.06
C GLY A 16 3.01 -3.06 9.46
N GLU A 17 2.16 -4.08 9.65
CA GLU A 17 1.82 -4.60 10.98
C GLU A 17 2.78 -5.71 11.44
N VAL A 18 2.84 -5.95 12.75
CA VAL A 18 3.58 -7.06 13.35
C VAL A 18 3.15 -8.38 12.70
N LYS A 19 4.12 -9.13 12.15
CA LYS A 19 3.88 -10.43 11.52
C LYS A 19 3.32 -11.42 12.54
N LEU A 20 2.00 -11.62 12.52
CA LEU A 20 1.32 -12.63 13.33
C LEU A 20 1.68 -14.04 12.84
N LYS A 21 1.96 -14.95 13.77
CA LYS A 21 2.12 -16.37 13.47
C LYS A 21 0.76 -17.07 13.40
N TYR A 22 0.66 -18.03 12.49
CA TYR A 22 -0.51 -18.85 12.24
C TYR A 22 -0.14 -20.32 12.41
N PHE A 23 -0.99 -21.08 13.09
CA PHE A 23 -0.75 -22.47 13.41
C PHE A 23 -1.79 -23.36 12.74
N CYS A 24 -1.32 -24.46 12.17
CA CYS A 24 -2.16 -25.49 11.58
C CYS A 24 -2.92 -26.25 12.67
N PHE A 25 -4.06 -26.82 12.32
CA PHE A 25 -4.71 -27.77 13.21
C PHE A 25 -3.81 -28.99 13.46
N PRO A 26 -3.85 -29.57 14.66
CA PRO A 26 -3.07 -30.74 15.01
C PRO A 26 -3.42 -31.96 14.14
N LYS A 27 -2.42 -32.82 13.90
CA LYS A 27 -2.64 -34.13 13.26
C LYS A 27 -3.33 -35.14 14.19
N ALA A 28 -3.10 -35.02 15.50
CA ALA A 28 -3.70 -35.88 16.52
C ALA A 28 -5.21 -35.66 16.57
N LYS A 29 -6.00 -36.73 16.41
CA LYS A 29 -7.46 -36.66 16.29
C LYS A 29 -8.13 -36.05 17.54
N GLN A 30 -7.68 -36.45 18.73
CA GLN A 30 -8.22 -35.98 20.02
C GLN A 30 -8.04 -34.47 20.19
N LEU A 31 -6.80 -33.98 20.13
CA LEU A 31 -6.50 -32.56 20.25
C LEU A 31 -7.17 -31.72 19.14
N ARG A 32 -7.28 -32.27 17.93
CA ARG A 32 -8.00 -31.61 16.84
C ARG A 32 -9.48 -31.44 17.15
N GLN A 33 -10.13 -32.44 17.77
CA GLN A 33 -11.52 -32.31 18.21
C GLN A 33 -11.67 -31.25 19.29
N GLU A 34 -10.72 -31.16 20.22
CA GLU A 34 -10.70 -30.09 21.24
C GLU A 34 -10.58 -28.71 20.60
N TRP A 35 -9.72 -28.55 19.59
CA TRP A 35 -9.61 -27.30 18.84
C TRP A 35 -10.91 -26.94 18.11
N LEU A 36 -11.55 -27.91 17.46
CA LEU A 36 -12.84 -27.70 16.79
C LEU A 36 -13.93 -27.31 17.80
N LYS A 37 -13.97 -27.95 18.97
CA LYS A 37 -14.87 -27.61 20.07
C LYS A 37 -14.61 -26.20 20.58
N ALA A 38 -13.35 -25.84 20.84
CA ALA A 38 -12.96 -24.50 21.28
C ALA A 38 -13.33 -23.42 20.26
N CYS A 39 -13.16 -23.71 18.97
CA CYS A 39 -13.54 -22.79 17.90
C CYS A 39 -15.05 -22.73 17.63
N LYS A 40 -15.88 -23.52 18.35
CA LYS A 40 -17.34 -23.66 18.12
C LYS A 40 -17.66 -24.16 16.70
N MET A 41 -16.85 -25.09 16.21
CA MET A 41 -16.93 -25.66 14.85
C MET A 41 -17.14 -27.18 14.87
N LEU A 42 -17.47 -27.76 16.02
CA LEU A 42 -17.79 -29.19 16.12
C LEU A 42 -19.00 -29.49 15.22
N GLY A 43 -18.85 -30.46 14.32
CA GLY A 43 -19.90 -30.86 13.35
C GLY A 43 -19.93 -30.08 12.02
N LYS A 44 -18.94 -29.20 11.75
CA LYS A 44 -18.79 -28.55 10.44
C LYS A 44 -17.72 -29.24 9.60
N ASP A 45 -17.91 -29.26 8.29
CA ASP A 45 -16.90 -29.70 7.33
C ASP A 45 -15.76 -28.68 7.25
N VAL A 46 -14.80 -28.82 8.17
CA VAL A 46 -13.61 -27.98 8.22
C VAL A 46 -12.47 -28.70 7.52
N ASN A 47 -11.92 -28.06 6.47
CA ASN A 47 -10.67 -28.53 5.88
C ASN A 47 -9.49 -28.21 6.80
N VAL A 48 -9.15 -29.19 7.63
CA VAL A 48 -8.11 -29.15 8.68
C VAL A 48 -6.73 -28.78 8.11
N GLU A 49 -6.44 -29.14 6.86
CA GLU A 49 -5.12 -28.95 6.24
C GLU A 49 -4.83 -27.47 5.96
N TYR A 50 -5.85 -26.71 5.57
CA TYR A 50 -5.74 -25.28 5.29
C TYR A 50 -6.22 -24.41 6.44
N ALA A 51 -6.99 -24.96 7.39
CA ALA A 51 -7.44 -24.22 8.56
C ALA A 51 -6.25 -23.78 9.43
N ARG A 52 -6.25 -22.51 9.82
CA ARG A 52 -5.19 -21.89 10.61
C ARG A 52 -5.75 -21.06 11.75
N VAL A 53 -5.10 -21.08 12.90
CA VAL A 53 -5.43 -20.22 14.05
C VAL A 53 -4.25 -19.31 14.35
N CYS A 54 -4.49 -18.00 14.52
CA CYS A 54 -3.41 -17.05 14.79
C CYS A 54 -2.99 -17.07 16.27
N GLN A 55 -1.76 -16.61 16.55
CA GLN A 55 -1.15 -16.64 17.88
C GLN A 55 -1.96 -15.94 18.99
N LYS A 56 -2.82 -14.97 18.65
CA LYS A 56 -3.63 -14.20 19.62
C LYS A 56 -4.63 -15.05 20.41
N HIS A 57 -4.93 -16.26 19.91
CA HIS A 57 -5.91 -17.14 20.50
C HIS A 57 -5.33 -18.18 21.47
N PHE A 58 -4.00 -18.17 21.63
CA PHE A 58 -3.29 -19.00 22.58
C PHE A 58 -2.74 -18.14 23.70
N LYS A 59 -2.54 -18.74 24.87
CA LYS A 59 -1.80 -18.09 25.96
C LYS A 59 -0.31 -18.14 25.65
N ASP A 60 0.46 -17.23 26.21
CA ASP A 60 1.90 -17.17 25.96
C ASP A 60 2.61 -18.43 26.48
N GLU A 61 2.10 -19.00 27.57
CA GLU A 61 2.51 -20.28 28.15
C GLU A 61 2.31 -21.49 27.23
N CYS A 62 1.44 -21.38 26.21
CA CYS A 62 1.21 -22.44 25.24
C CYS A 62 2.32 -22.54 24.19
N PHE A 63 3.24 -21.56 24.15
CA PHE A 63 4.34 -21.55 23.20
C PHE A 63 5.63 -22.08 23.81
N GLU A 64 6.46 -22.64 22.94
CA GLU A 64 7.81 -23.10 23.23
C GLU A 64 8.73 -22.70 22.07
N ASN A 65 9.94 -22.26 22.40
CA ASN A 65 10.96 -21.96 21.39
C ASN A 65 11.76 -23.23 21.12
N LYS A 66 11.85 -23.63 19.85
CA LYS A 66 12.56 -24.82 19.41
C LYS A 66 13.46 -24.49 18.23
N TRP A 67 14.70 -24.97 18.28
CA TRP A 67 15.61 -24.91 17.15
C TRP A 67 15.11 -25.81 16.02
N THR A 68 15.06 -25.30 14.80
CA THR A 68 14.80 -26.11 13.61
C THR A 68 16.05 -26.87 13.22
N LYS A 69 15.85 -28.06 12.63
CA LYS A 69 16.94 -28.74 11.93
C LYS A 69 17.07 -28.06 10.56
N PRO A 70 18.22 -27.45 10.25
CA PRO A 70 18.43 -26.85 8.94
C PRO A 70 18.44 -27.94 7.88
N ARG A 71 17.91 -27.64 6.69
CA ARG A 71 17.93 -28.59 5.55
C ARG A 71 19.36 -28.83 5.06
N ASP A 72 20.17 -27.79 5.12
CA ASP A 72 21.56 -27.78 4.73
C ASP A 72 22.43 -27.83 6.00
N LYS A 73 23.40 -28.75 6.05
CA LYS A 73 24.32 -28.92 7.18
C LYS A 73 25.23 -27.71 7.38
N SER A 74 25.42 -26.88 6.34
CA SER A 74 26.22 -25.66 6.41
C SER A 74 25.51 -24.54 7.18
N LYS A 75 24.17 -24.54 7.23
CA LYS A 75 23.40 -23.49 7.91
C LYS A 75 23.12 -23.90 9.34
N GLN A 76 23.07 -22.93 10.25
CA GLN A 76 22.58 -23.18 11.61
C GLN A 76 21.05 -23.28 11.60
N GLY A 77 20.52 -24.02 12.58
CA GLY A 77 19.09 -24.05 12.86
C GLY A 77 18.55 -22.66 13.18
N GLN A 78 17.25 -22.45 12.98
CA GLN A 78 16.59 -21.21 13.37
C GLN A 78 15.73 -21.46 14.60
N LEU A 79 15.76 -20.54 15.57
CA LEU A 79 14.85 -20.60 16.71
C LEU A 79 13.44 -20.24 16.23
N VAL A 80 12.52 -21.20 16.28
CA VAL A 80 11.12 -21.01 15.91
C VAL A 80 10.21 -21.20 17.12
N MET A 81 9.17 -20.38 17.18
CA MET A 81 8.11 -20.52 18.18
C MET A 81 7.12 -21.57 17.71
N LYS A 82 6.94 -22.64 18.49
CA LYS A 82 5.97 -23.71 18.25
C LYS A 82 4.94 -23.72 19.36
N LEU A 83 3.78 -24.29 19.07
CA LEU A 83 2.79 -24.62 20.09
C LEU A 83 3.23 -25.91 20.80
N LYS A 84 3.04 -25.95 22.12
CA LYS A 84 3.14 -27.17 22.90
C LYS A 84 2.16 -28.22 22.38
N LYS A 85 2.47 -29.50 22.63
CA LYS A 85 1.69 -30.62 22.11
C LYS A 85 0.23 -30.59 22.58
N ASP A 86 -0.04 -30.10 23.79
CA ASP A 86 -1.38 -30.09 24.38
C ASP A 86 -2.01 -28.70 24.39
N ALA A 87 -1.44 -27.77 23.61
CA ALA A 87 -1.95 -26.42 23.54
C ALA A 87 -3.29 -26.38 22.78
N VAL A 88 -4.30 -25.79 23.42
CA VAL A 88 -5.63 -25.56 22.82
C VAL A 88 -5.90 -24.06 22.75
N PRO A 89 -6.54 -23.56 21.67
CA PRO A 89 -6.99 -22.17 21.61
C PRO A 89 -7.94 -21.90 22.77
N SER A 90 -7.61 -20.92 23.60
CA SER A 90 -8.37 -20.59 24.82
C SER A 90 -8.70 -19.10 24.92
N LYS A 91 -7.93 -18.23 24.26
CA LYS A 91 -8.15 -16.78 24.27
C LYS A 91 -9.00 -16.35 23.06
N LEU A 92 -9.87 -15.36 23.28
CA LEU A 92 -10.55 -14.61 22.22
C LEU A 92 -11.25 -15.48 21.15
N LEU A 93 -11.94 -16.53 21.57
CA LEU A 93 -12.59 -17.50 20.67
C LEU A 93 -13.78 -16.91 19.87
N VAL A 94 -14.28 -15.75 20.31
CA VAL A 94 -15.22 -14.93 19.56
C VAL A 94 -14.69 -13.50 19.58
N CYS A 95 -14.20 -13.01 18.44
CA CYS A 95 -13.82 -11.61 18.33
C CYS A 95 -15.09 -10.78 18.07
N LYS A 96 -15.39 -9.82 18.94
CA LYS A 96 -16.45 -8.85 18.67
C LYS A 96 -16.04 -8.02 17.44
N ARG A 97 -16.94 -7.91 16.45
CA ARG A 97 -16.73 -6.97 15.35
C ARG A 97 -16.63 -5.58 15.98
N LYS A 98 -15.57 -4.83 15.63
CA LYS A 98 -15.59 -3.39 15.90
C LYS A 98 -16.73 -2.83 15.06
N VAL A 99 -17.83 -2.44 15.69
CA VAL A 99 -18.83 -1.61 15.01
C VAL A 99 -18.05 -0.39 14.54
N ARG A 100 -18.04 -0.11 13.23
CA ARG A 100 -17.51 1.16 12.74
C ARG A 100 -18.42 2.23 13.31
N ASP A 101 -18.01 2.91 14.38
CA ASP A 101 -18.67 4.14 14.79
C ASP A 101 -18.54 5.14 13.66
N LYS A 102 -19.62 5.30 12.88
CA LYS A 102 -19.71 6.30 11.81
C LYS A 102 -19.49 7.72 12.38
N GLU A 103 -19.82 7.93 13.66
CA GLU A 103 -19.64 9.16 14.43
C GLU A 103 -18.16 9.64 14.43
N THR A 104 -17.21 8.75 14.72
CA THR A 104 -15.79 9.13 14.86
C THR A 104 -15.08 9.36 13.53
N TYR A 105 -15.56 8.75 12.44
CA TYR A 105 -15.00 8.96 11.10
C TYR A 105 -15.39 10.33 10.50
N ARG A 106 -16.61 10.82 10.78
CA ARG A 106 -17.05 12.17 10.31
C ARG A 106 -16.29 13.31 10.98
N ARG A 107 -15.81 13.14 12.22
CA ARG A 107 -15.18 14.23 12.99
C ARG A 107 -13.65 14.26 12.92
N LYS A 108 -12.98 13.29 12.28
CA LYS A 108 -11.54 13.45 12.02
C LYS A 108 -11.39 14.38 10.82
N PRO A 109 -10.89 15.63 11.00
CA PRO A 109 -10.54 16.45 9.85
C PRO A 109 -9.52 15.66 9.02
N LYS A 110 -9.78 15.50 7.72
CA LYS A 110 -8.76 14.99 6.80
C LYS A 110 -7.51 15.86 7.01
N PRO A 111 -6.29 15.30 7.16
CA PRO A 111 -5.11 16.12 7.18
C PRO A 111 -5.15 16.99 5.93
N LYS A 112 -5.22 18.32 6.12
CA LYS A 112 -5.14 19.25 4.99
C LYS A 112 -3.82 18.91 4.29
N ARG A 113 -3.87 18.58 3.01
CA ARG A 113 -2.66 18.55 2.18
C ARG A 113 -2.03 19.93 2.34
N ILE A 114 -0.95 20.01 3.10
CA ILE A 114 -0.05 21.16 3.01
C ILE A 114 0.44 21.06 1.57
N LYS A 115 -0.06 21.92 0.70
CA LYS A 115 0.61 22.18 -0.57
C LYS A 115 1.95 22.76 -0.13
N HIS A 116 3.00 21.94 -0.11
CA HIS A 116 4.33 22.53 -0.22
C HIS A 116 4.29 23.24 -1.56
N GLU A 117 4.24 24.57 -1.53
CA GLU A 117 4.56 25.39 -2.68
C GLU A 117 5.95 24.94 -3.10
N GLY A 118 5.96 24.10 -4.13
CA GLY A 118 7.16 23.46 -4.59
C GLY A 118 8.08 24.56 -5.07
N ARG A 119 9.14 24.81 -4.31
CA ARG A 119 10.42 25.04 -4.96
C ARG A 119 10.77 23.72 -5.62
N THR A 120 10.28 23.52 -6.85
CA THR A 120 10.97 22.63 -7.76
C THR A 120 12.41 23.13 -7.79
N GLY A 121 13.40 22.27 -7.60
CA GLY A 121 14.82 22.65 -7.70
C GLY A 121 15.24 23.12 -9.12
N VAL A 122 14.27 23.52 -9.93
CA VAL A 122 14.36 23.99 -11.29
C VAL A 122 13.90 25.46 -11.26
N PRO A 123 14.77 26.41 -11.61
CA PRO A 123 14.42 27.82 -11.67
C PRO A 123 13.29 28.07 -12.65
N THR A 124 12.42 29.02 -12.34
CA THR A 124 11.41 29.50 -13.28
C THR A 124 12.07 30.28 -14.42
N TYR A 125 11.37 30.37 -15.56
CA TYR A 125 11.87 31.14 -16.71
C TYR A 125 12.22 32.59 -16.34
N ARG A 126 11.44 33.22 -15.45
CA ARG A 126 11.71 34.58 -14.97
C ARG A 126 13.01 34.68 -14.18
N GLU A 127 13.26 33.72 -13.27
CA GLU A 127 14.52 33.63 -12.53
C GLU A 127 15.73 33.40 -13.46
N LEU A 128 15.55 32.63 -14.55
CA LEU A 128 16.59 32.48 -15.57
C LEU A 128 16.86 33.79 -16.31
N VAL A 129 15.81 34.50 -16.74
CA VAL A 129 15.92 35.80 -17.42
C VAL A 129 16.62 36.83 -16.52
N ASP A 130 16.22 36.93 -15.25
CA ASP A 130 16.84 37.86 -14.30
C ASP A 130 18.33 37.52 -14.08
N SER A 131 18.69 36.23 -14.08
CA SER A 131 20.08 35.80 -13.99
C SER A 131 20.93 36.15 -15.23
N ILE A 132 20.31 36.20 -16.41
CA ILE A 132 20.97 36.62 -17.66
C ILE A 132 21.19 38.14 -17.63
N VAL A 133 20.18 38.91 -17.20
CA VAL A 133 20.26 40.37 -17.07
C VAL A 133 21.36 40.77 -16.09
N GLN A 134 21.43 40.13 -14.92
CA GLN A 134 22.45 40.41 -13.91
C GLN A 134 23.88 40.12 -14.40
N LYS A 135 24.08 39.03 -15.15
CA LYS A 135 25.39 38.69 -15.73
C LYS A 135 25.83 39.71 -16.78
N ASN A 136 24.90 40.19 -17.60
CA ASN A 136 25.18 41.16 -18.66
C ASN A 136 25.43 42.59 -18.13
N THR A 137 24.98 42.91 -16.91
CA THR A 137 25.32 44.19 -16.25
C THR A 137 26.71 44.21 -15.62
N THR A 138 27.35 43.04 -15.44
CA THR A 138 28.66 42.90 -14.79
C THR A 138 29.81 42.59 -15.75
N SER A 139 29.53 42.38 -17.04
CA SER A 139 30.55 42.32 -18.09
C SER A 139 30.15 43.26 -19.21
N GLU A 140 31.04 44.18 -19.55
CA GLU A 140 30.97 45.05 -20.74
C GLU A 140 30.52 44.27 -21.98
N ASN A 141 29.23 44.30 -22.30
CA ASN A 141 28.66 43.89 -23.58
C ASN A 141 27.39 44.71 -23.82
N PHE A 142 27.64 46.00 -24.04
CA PHE A 142 26.80 46.89 -24.83
C PHE A 142 26.64 46.28 -26.23
N VAL A 143 25.51 46.57 -26.88
CA VAL A 143 25.12 46.20 -28.26
C VAL A 143 24.29 44.90 -28.38
N ILE A 144 23.20 45.04 -29.14
CA ILE A 144 22.24 44.03 -29.62
C ILE A 144 21.02 43.76 -28.71
N LEU A 145 20.18 44.77 -28.45
CA LEU A 145 18.71 44.57 -28.37
C LEU A 145 17.90 45.85 -28.66
N GLU A 146 18.53 46.93 -29.15
CA GLU A 146 17.80 48.15 -29.56
C GLU A 146 17.10 48.02 -30.92
N VAL A 147 17.22 46.88 -31.61
CA VAL A 147 16.66 46.71 -32.96
C VAL A 147 15.17 46.32 -32.97
N TYR A 148 14.59 45.90 -31.83
CA TYR A 148 13.22 45.35 -31.79
C TYR A 148 12.20 46.21 -31.04
N ASN A 149 12.47 47.51 -30.84
CA ASN A 149 11.45 48.47 -30.42
C ASN A 149 11.18 49.46 -31.58
N SER A 150 10.41 49.02 -32.57
CA SER A 150 9.64 49.93 -33.43
C SER A 150 8.17 49.52 -33.39
N PRO A 151 7.25 50.41 -32.96
CA PRO A 151 5.84 50.11 -32.84
C PRO A 151 5.11 50.55 -34.11
N GLU A 152 4.68 49.62 -34.95
CA GLU A 152 3.60 49.89 -35.91
C GLU A 152 2.34 49.13 -35.52
N LYS A 153 1.26 49.87 -35.69
CA LYS A 153 -0.05 49.82 -35.06
C LYS A 153 -1.07 49.60 -36.17
N SER A 154 -2.20 48.96 -35.84
CA SER A 154 -3.41 48.79 -36.66
C SER A 154 -3.19 47.98 -37.95
N GLU A 155 -4.07 47.08 -38.36
CA GLU A 155 -5.44 47.35 -38.73
C GLU A 155 -6.23 46.03 -38.83
N LEU A 156 -7.50 46.08 -38.43
CA LEU A 156 -8.49 45.02 -38.63
C LEU A 156 -8.89 45.01 -40.11
N GLU A 157 -8.92 43.86 -40.78
CA GLU A 157 -10.05 43.58 -41.68
C GLU A 157 -10.26 42.08 -41.94
N GLU A 158 -11.51 41.82 -42.29
CA GLU A 158 -12.33 40.62 -42.35
C GLU A 158 -11.93 39.51 -43.35
N LEU A 159 -12.45 38.32 -43.03
CA LEU A 159 -13.00 37.29 -43.92
C LEU A 159 -12.07 36.60 -44.94
N GLU A 160 -11.88 35.30 -44.73
CA GLU A 160 -12.36 34.24 -45.65
C GLU A 160 -12.16 32.85 -45.01
N GLU A 161 -13.26 32.16 -44.68
CA GLU A 161 -13.35 30.70 -44.80
C GLU A 161 -13.52 30.35 -46.30
N PRO A 162 -13.36 29.09 -46.78
CA PRO A 162 -13.18 27.81 -46.10
C PRO A 162 -11.97 27.00 -46.66
N GLU A 163 -11.64 25.81 -46.15
CA GLU A 163 -12.04 24.58 -46.84
C GLU A 163 -11.92 23.34 -45.94
N GLU A 164 -12.90 22.46 -46.17
CA GLU A 164 -13.08 21.15 -45.61
C GLU A 164 -11.84 20.25 -45.74
N VAL A 165 -11.46 19.55 -44.67
CA VAL A 165 -10.68 18.31 -44.80
C VAL A 165 -11.31 17.22 -43.96
N PHE A 166 -12.29 16.58 -44.60
CA PHE A 166 -12.46 15.14 -44.74
C PHE A 166 -11.98 14.26 -43.58
N TYR A 167 -12.94 13.71 -42.82
CA TYR A 167 -12.73 12.49 -42.03
C TYR A 167 -12.51 11.31 -42.97
N ASP A 168 -11.41 10.57 -42.82
CA ASP A 168 -11.41 9.16 -43.18
C ASP A 168 -10.93 8.28 -42.01
N SER A 169 -11.82 7.38 -41.63
CA SER A 169 -11.66 6.36 -40.63
C SER A 169 -11.77 5.02 -41.34
N LYS A 170 -10.63 4.39 -41.62
CA LYS A 170 -10.49 2.95 -41.91
C LYS A 170 -9.19 2.48 -41.26
N LEU A 171 -9.21 1.73 -40.16
CA LEU A 171 -9.49 0.29 -40.05
C LEU A 171 -8.84 -0.55 -41.16
N SER A 172 -7.69 -1.15 -40.86
CA SER A 172 -7.36 -2.56 -41.17
C SER A 172 -5.95 -2.90 -40.64
N ILE A 173 -5.84 -3.77 -39.61
CA ILE A 173 -5.46 -5.20 -39.71
C ILE A 173 -3.94 -5.36 -39.92
N ILE A 174 -3.16 -5.60 -38.86
CA ILE A 174 -2.65 -6.93 -38.45
C ILE A 174 -2.11 -7.75 -39.63
N ASN A 175 -0.79 -7.75 -39.78
CA ASN A 175 0.02 -8.96 -39.94
C ASN A 175 1.48 -8.63 -39.63
#